data_AF-A0A2V9JRH8-F1
#
_entry.id   AF-A0A2V9JRH8-F1
#
_cell.length_a   1.000
_cell.length_b   1.000
_cell.length_c   1.000
_cell.angle_alpha   90.00
_cell.angle_beta   90.00
_cell.angle_gamma   90.00
#
_symmetry.space_group_name_H-M   'P 1'
#
loop_
_entity.id
_entity.type
_entity.pdbx_description
1 polymer ?
#
loop_
_entity_poly.entity_id
_entity_poly.type
_entity_poly.pdbx_seq_one_letter_code
_entity_poly.pdbx_strand_id
1 'polypeptide(L)'
;MQDERKLFRLAMVLFVVVLALLLPLWVVLSSRSMRGLAARSARGRQVVQASPGQVTASQGAAEPAPADPRLAGAYRFEKGGWIYLHLEGAPGQIGFQHGYLLAPEIADAFEAIKLIDTHNSKRGWEFFRTAAREMLWPKIDAEYQEELKGIVEGVKARGVSLGIDDVVALNAFEELPDYYVPWYNAQHQVASAPRLLSPGNCSAFVATGSYTRGRQIVIAHNNWTNYLDGERWRIVFDLVPERGYHIFMDGFPGVITSDDDFGVNSAGMMVTETTITQFAGWDPNGKPEFVRSRKALQYANSIDDYVRIMLDGNNGGYANDWLLGDRRTGEIAQFELGLKAHRVWRTKDGYLVGSNFARDPQVISQDTKFDPGNPETSPNARRKRWEQLMKESRGKIDVGTAQKFLADHEDSYLKKELADERTLCGHADASPRGVNIWGWGPHYP
;
A
#
# COMPACT_ATOMS: atom_id res chain seq x y z
N MET A 1 -7.76 -40.39 -47.26
CA MET A 1 -8.58 -41.53 -46.73
C MET A 1 -7.88 -42.41 -45.68
N GLN A 2 -6.55 -42.52 -45.64
CA GLN A 2 -5.86 -43.34 -44.62
C GLN A 2 -5.54 -42.57 -43.32
N ASP A 3 -5.35 -41.25 -43.39
CA ASP A 3 -5.09 -40.40 -42.21
C ASP A 3 -6.34 -39.98 -41.43
N GLU A 4 -7.49 -39.82 -42.09
CA GLU A 4 -8.75 -39.52 -41.38
C GLU A 4 -9.21 -40.66 -40.47
N ARG A 5 -8.90 -41.92 -40.83
CA ARG A 5 -9.20 -43.09 -39.98
C ARG A 5 -8.30 -43.17 -38.74
N LYS A 6 -7.10 -42.58 -38.79
CA LYS A 6 -6.20 -42.50 -37.63
C LYS A 6 -6.66 -41.41 -36.66
N LEU A 7 -7.07 -40.23 -37.16
CA LEU A 7 -7.65 -39.18 -36.33
C LEU A 7 -8.95 -39.64 -35.65
N PHE A 8 -9.82 -40.36 -36.38
CA PHE A 8 -11.07 -40.86 -35.79
C PHE A 8 -10.83 -41.90 -34.71
N ARG A 9 -9.84 -42.79 -34.88
CA ARG A 9 -9.45 -43.77 -33.84
C ARG A 9 -8.83 -43.10 -32.61
N LEU A 10 -8.02 -42.05 -32.80
CA LEU A 10 -7.42 -41.32 -31.68
C LEU A 10 -8.48 -40.54 -30.89
N ALA A 11 -9.44 -39.91 -31.58
CA ALA A 11 -10.57 -39.23 -30.94
C ALA A 11 -11.48 -40.20 -30.17
N MET A 12 -11.72 -41.40 -30.69
CA MET A 12 -12.52 -42.42 -30.00
C MET A 12 -11.84 -42.94 -28.74
N VAL A 13 -10.51 -43.13 -28.77
CA VAL A 13 -9.74 -43.55 -27.59
C VAL A 13 -9.74 -42.46 -26.52
N LEU A 14 -9.59 -41.19 -26.90
CA LEU A 14 -9.68 -40.07 -25.96
C LEU A 14 -11.07 -39.98 -25.31
N PHE A 15 -12.14 -40.17 -26.10
CA PHE A 15 -13.51 -40.09 -25.61
C PHE A 15 -13.84 -41.21 -24.61
N VAL A 16 -13.34 -42.43 -24.84
CA VAL A 16 -13.52 -43.57 -23.92
C VAL A 16 -12.74 -43.38 -22.61
N VAL A 17 -11.54 -42.78 -22.66
CA VAL A 17 -10.73 -42.50 -21.46
C VAL A 17 -11.35 -41.39 -20.61
N VAL A 18 -11.89 -40.33 -21.22
CA VAL A 18 -12.57 -39.26 -20.47
C VAL A 18 -13.87 -39.75 -19.82
N LEU A 19 -14.64 -40.63 -20.49
CA LEU A 19 -15.83 -41.24 -19.91
C LEU A 19 -15.51 -42.20 -18.75
N ALA A 20 -14.42 -42.98 -18.85
CA ALA A 20 -13.99 -43.89 -17.79
C ALA A 20 -13.49 -43.18 -16.52
N LEU A 21 -12.98 -41.94 -16.63
CA LEU A 21 -12.53 -41.12 -15.50
C LEU A 21 -13.65 -40.30 -14.83
N LEU A 22 -14.78 -40.08 -15.52
CA LEU A 22 -15.93 -39.34 -14.99
C LEU A 22 -16.97 -40.24 -14.28
N LEU A 23 -16.95 -41.55 -14.55
CA LEU A 23 -17.85 -42.53 -13.92
C LEU A 23 -17.63 -42.76 -12.40
N PRO A 24 -16.45 -42.55 -11.79
CA PRO A 24 -16.30 -42.66 -10.33
C PRO A 24 -16.69 -41.37 -9.56
N LEU A 25 -16.76 -40.20 -10.21
CA LEU A 25 -17.09 -38.94 -9.54
C LEU A 25 -18.60 -38.74 -9.33
N TRP A 26 -19.45 -39.43 -10.09
CA TRP A 26 -20.91 -39.32 -9.95
C TRP A 26 -21.49 -40.24 -8.85
N VAL A 27 -20.76 -41.29 -8.48
CA VAL A 27 -21.16 -42.23 -7.41
C VAL A 27 -20.82 -41.70 -6.01
N VAL A 28 -19.90 -40.74 -5.89
CA VAL A 28 -19.53 -40.10 -4.60
C VAL A 28 -20.44 -38.91 -4.25
N LEU A 29 -21.20 -38.37 -5.21
CA LEU A 29 -22.09 -37.21 -5.03
C LEU A 29 -23.59 -37.57 -4.90
N SER A 30 -23.94 -38.85 -4.80
CA SER A 30 -25.34 -39.31 -4.69
C SER A 30 -25.67 -40.12 -3.43
N SER A 31 -24.80 -40.15 -2.42
CA SER A 31 -25.08 -40.82 -1.15
C SER A 31 -25.83 -39.90 -0.16
N ARG A 32 -27.10 -40.26 0.10
CA ARG A 32 -27.94 -39.71 1.16
C ARG A 32 -27.40 -40.11 2.54
N SER A 33 -26.65 -39.23 3.18
CA SER A 33 -26.42 -39.31 4.64
C SER A 33 -25.91 -37.98 5.21
N MET A 34 -26.81 -36.99 5.34
CA MET A 34 -26.69 -35.95 6.37
C MET A 34 -28.05 -35.22 6.51
N ARG A 35 -29.01 -35.93 7.09
CA ARG A 35 -30.20 -35.34 7.72
C ARG A 35 -30.38 -36.06 9.05
N GLY A 36 -30.18 -35.34 10.16
CA GLY A 36 -30.56 -35.85 11.48
C GLY A 36 -29.63 -35.41 12.60
N LEU A 37 -29.67 -34.13 12.97
CA LEU A 37 -29.33 -33.68 14.33
C LEU A 37 -30.14 -32.41 14.63
N ALA A 38 -31.45 -32.62 14.77
CA ALA A 38 -32.34 -31.71 15.47
C ALA A 38 -33.45 -32.56 16.10
N ALA A 39 -33.74 -32.28 17.37
CA ALA A 39 -34.79 -32.86 18.21
C ALA A 39 -34.54 -34.28 18.77
N ARG A 40 -34.06 -34.32 20.03
CA ARG A 40 -34.52 -35.27 21.05
C ARG A 40 -34.06 -34.86 22.45
N SER A 41 -34.85 -34.02 23.12
CA SER A 41 -34.96 -34.01 24.59
C SER A 41 -36.27 -33.35 25.01
N ALA A 42 -37.37 -34.09 24.87
CA ALA A 42 -38.63 -33.74 25.52
C ALA A 42 -39.34 -35.00 25.98
N ARG A 43 -39.24 -35.30 27.27
CA ARG A 43 -40.36 -35.73 28.15
C ARG A 43 -39.85 -36.08 29.55
N GLY A 44 -40.41 -35.41 30.55
CA GLY A 44 -40.21 -35.72 31.96
C GLY A 44 -40.88 -34.70 32.88
N ARG A 45 -42.21 -34.81 32.99
CA ARG A 45 -43.16 -34.12 33.91
C ARG A 45 -42.58 -33.58 35.23
N GLN A 46 -42.99 -32.36 35.61
CA GLN A 46 -44.08 -32.16 36.59
C GLN A 46 -44.55 -30.70 36.63
N VAL A 47 -45.86 -30.54 36.70
CA VAL A 47 -46.59 -29.27 36.84
C VAL A 47 -46.74 -28.98 38.32
N VAL A 48 -46.34 -27.79 38.76
CA VAL A 48 -46.85 -27.16 39.99
C VAL A 48 -47.26 -25.73 39.64
N GLN A 49 -48.52 -25.41 39.94
CA GLN A 49 -49.16 -24.12 39.73
C GLN A 49 -48.54 -23.03 40.61
N ALA A 50 -48.35 -21.83 40.06
CA ALA A 50 -48.44 -20.57 40.80
C ALA A 50 -48.90 -19.44 39.85
N SER A 51 -49.94 -18.72 40.26
CA SER A 51 -50.55 -17.54 39.62
C SER A 51 -49.76 -16.25 39.95
N PRO A 52 -50.08 -15.08 39.33
CA PRO A 52 -49.08 -14.15 38.79
C PRO A 52 -48.62 -13.07 39.77
N GLY A 53 -47.31 -12.79 39.76
CA GLY A 53 -46.75 -11.53 40.21
C GLY A 53 -46.25 -10.76 38.99
N GLN A 54 -46.86 -9.61 38.70
CA GLN A 54 -46.32 -8.66 37.73
C GLN A 54 -44.92 -8.22 38.18
N VAL A 55 -43.91 -8.55 37.39
CA VAL A 55 -42.62 -7.88 37.43
C VAL A 55 -42.40 -7.33 36.03
N THR A 56 -42.80 -6.07 35.83
CA THR A 56 -42.39 -5.28 34.67
C THR A 56 -40.89 -4.99 34.82
N ALA A 57 -40.06 -5.88 34.28
CA ALA A 57 -38.67 -5.53 34.00
C ALA A 57 -38.66 -4.70 32.71
N SER A 58 -38.76 -3.38 32.85
CA SER A 58 -38.35 -2.46 31.80
C SER A 58 -36.84 -2.65 31.59
N GLN A 59 -36.46 -3.35 30.52
CA GLN A 59 -35.13 -3.20 29.97
C GLN A 59 -35.04 -1.77 29.44
N GLY A 60 -34.54 -0.86 30.29
CA GLY A 60 -34.08 0.44 29.82
C GLY A 60 -32.97 0.18 28.82
N ALA A 61 -33.21 0.46 27.55
CA ALA A 61 -32.13 0.69 26.62
C ALA A 61 -31.31 1.83 27.22
N ALA A 62 -30.07 1.53 27.62
CA ALA A 62 -29.14 2.56 28.04
C ALA A 62 -29.09 3.60 26.91
N GLU A 63 -29.32 4.88 27.23
CA GLU A 63 -29.06 5.95 26.29
C GLU A 63 -27.63 5.78 25.76
N PRO A 64 -27.41 5.85 24.43
CA PRO A 64 -26.05 5.80 23.92
C PRO A 64 -25.26 6.89 24.61
N ALA A 65 -24.10 6.54 25.18
CA ALA A 65 -23.20 7.50 25.77
C ALA A 65 -22.98 8.65 24.76
N PRO A 66 -22.90 9.91 25.21
CA PRO A 66 -22.67 11.02 24.31
C PRO A 66 -21.43 10.71 23.46
N ALA A 67 -21.55 10.84 22.14
CA ALA A 67 -20.41 10.69 21.26
C ALA A 67 -19.32 11.69 21.71
N ASP A 68 -18.07 11.24 21.80
CA ASP A 68 -16.95 12.12 22.15
C ASP A 68 -16.96 13.34 21.22
N PRO A 69 -16.98 14.58 21.73
CA PRO A 69 -17.16 15.77 20.90
C PRO A 69 -16.08 15.92 19.82
N ARG A 70 -14.91 15.30 19.99
CA ARG A 70 -13.85 15.28 18.97
C ARG A 70 -14.23 14.47 17.73
N LEU A 71 -15.23 13.59 17.83
CA LEU A 71 -15.78 12.82 16.69
C LEU A 71 -16.77 13.62 15.86
N ALA A 72 -17.09 14.86 16.21
CA ALA A 72 -17.94 15.71 15.40
C ALA A 72 -17.37 15.81 13.97
N GLY A 73 -18.24 15.58 12.97
CA GLY A 73 -17.86 15.61 11.56
C GLY A 73 -17.41 14.27 10.99
N ALA A 74 -16.68 13.48 11.78
CA ALA A 74 -16.07 12.24 11.30
C ALA A 74 -17.07 11.08 11.15
N TYR A 75 -16.84 10.27 10.12
CA TYR A 75 -17.62 9.06 9.90
C TYR A 75 -16.81 8.01 9.15
N ARG A 76 -17.25 6.74 9.26
CA ARG A 76 -16.66 5.61 8.54
C ARG A 76 -17.74 4.73 7.92
N PHE A 77 -17.41 4.08 6.80
CA PHE A 77 -18.23 3.00 6.23
C PHE A 77 -17.36 2.04 5.40
N GLU A 78 -17.86 0.84 5.15
CA GLU A 78 -17.20 -0.16 4.31
C GLU A 78 -17.94 -0.36 3.00
N LYS A 79 -17.21 -0.39 1.88
CA LYS A 79 -17.79 -0.63 0.56
C LYS A 79 -16.75 -1.18 -0.42
N GLY A 80 -17.08 -2.30 -1.07
CA GLY A 80 -16.25 -2.86 -2.14
C GLY A 80 -14.85 -3.29 -1.69
N GLY A 81 -14.69 -3.74 -0.45
CA GLY A 81 -13.41 -4.14 0.15
C GLY A 81 -12.67 -3.00 0.86
N TRP A 82 -13.07 -1.75 0.63
CA TRP A 82 -12.44 -0.56 1.22
C TRP A 82 -13.16 -0.10 2.49
N ILE A 83 -12.38 0.46 3.42
CA ILE A 83 -12.87 1.25 4.55
C ILE A 83 -12.71 2.73 4.16
N TYR A 84 -13.84 3.42 3.99
CA TYR A 84 -13.84 4.87 3.82
C TYR A 84 -13.85 5.55 5.19
N LEU A 85 -13.02 6.57 5.35
CA LEU A 85 -12.90 7.34 6.56
C LEU A 85 -12.88 8.84 6.25
N HIS A 86 -13.89 9.56 6.72
CA HIS A 86 -13.92 11.02 6.71
C HIS A 86 -13.39 11.56 8.04
N LEU A 87 -12.43 12.48 7.95
CA LEU A 87 -11.77 13.13 9.08
C LEU A 87 -11.77 14.64 8.85
N GLU A 88 -12.11 15.42 9.87
CA GLU A 88 -12.11 16.88 9.76
C GLU A 88 -11.75 17.60 11.06
N GLY A 89 -11.08 18.74 10.93
CA GLY A 89 -10.83 19.67 12.02
C GLY A 89 -9.35 19.97 12.28
N ALA A 90 -9.05 20.34 13.52
CA ALA A 90 -7.69 20.62 13.97
C ALA A 90 -6.84 19.32 13.99
N PRO A 91 -5.50 19.40 13.90
CA PRO A 91 -4.64 18.22 13.76
C PRO A 91 -4.86 17.15 14.84
N GLY A 92 -4.92 17.54 16.11
CA GLY A 92 -5.20 16.59 17.20
C GLY A 92 -6.61 15.98 17.15
N GLN A 93 -7.60 16.70 16.60
CA GLN A 93 -8.95 16.18 16.40
C GLN A 93 -8.99 15.15 15.26
N ILE A 94 -8.34 15.45 14.12
CA ILE A 94 -8.16 14.50 13.01
C ILE A 94 -7.47 13.23 13.51
N GLY A 95 -6.38 13.40 14.26
CA GLY A 95 -5.68 12.28 14.87
C GLY A 95 -6.58 11.44 15.76
N PHE A 96 -7.35 12.08 16.64
CA PHE A 96 -8.29 11.38 17.52
C PHE A 96 -9.36 10.62 16.74
N GLN A 97 -9.96 11.24 15.72
CA GLN A 97 -10.95 10.60 14.86
C GLN A 97 -10.35 9.39 14.13
N HIS A 98 -9.15 9.52 13.57
CA HIS A 98 -8.40 8.44 12.94
C HIS A 98 -8.21 7.28 13.91
N GLY A 99 -7.57 7.54 15.06
CA GLY A 99 -7.30 6.52 16.07
C GLY A 99 -8.56 5.86 16.61
N TYR A 100 -9.64 6.62 16.81
CA TYR A 100 -10.88 6.11 17.39
C TYR A 100 -11.69 5.27 16.41
N LEU A 101 -11.79 5.70 15.15
CA LEU A 101 -12.62 5.05 14.13
C LEU A 101 -11.95 3.82 13.54
N LEU A 102 -10.60 3.78 13.51
CA LEU A 102 -9.78 2.67 13.02
C LEU A 102 -9.07 1.87 14.12
N ALA A 103 -9.47 2.00 15.40
CA ALA A 103 -8.77 1.33 16.49
C ALA A 103 -8.48 -0.18 16.29
N PRO A 104 -9.45 -1.03 15.85
CA PRO A 104 -9.15 -2.43 15.62
C PRO A 104 -8.21 -2.65 14.43
N GLU A 105 -8.34 -1.87 13.36
CA GLU A 105 -7.46 -1.93 12.18
C GLU A 105 -6.03 -1.49 12.52
N ILE A 106 -5.86 -0.44 13.33
CA ILE A 106 -4.54 0.03 13.80
C ILE A 106 -3.88 -1.01 14.70
N ALA A 107 -4.64 -1.64 15.60
CA ALA A 107 -4.09 -2.66 16.49
C ALA A 107 -3.60 -3.90 15.72
N ASP A 108 -4.38 -4.36 14.74
CA ASP A 108 -4.02 -5.47 13.88
C ASP A 108 -2.80 -5.14 13.01
N ALA A 109 -2.80 -3.95 12.39
CA ALA A 109 -1.71 -3.54 11.53
C ALA A 109 -0.40 -3.31 12.27
N PHE A 110 -0.45 -2.75 13.48
CA PHE A 110 0.71 -2.60 14.34
C PHE A 110 1.38 -3.95 14.65
N GLU A 111 0.61 -5.00 14.97
CA GLU A 111 1.20 -6.31 15.27
C GLU A 111 1.81 -6.97 14.03
N ALA A 112 1.24 -6.76 12.84
CA ALA A 112 1.81 -7.23 11.58
C ALA A 112 3.15 -6.54 11.27
N ILE A 113 3.20 -5.21 11.31
CA ILE A 113 4.42 -4.43 11.08
C ILE A 113 5.50 -4.79 12.09
N LYS A 114 5.15 -4.84 13.39
CA LYS A 114 6.08 -5.23 14.44
C LYS A 114 6.64 -6.64 14.22
N LEU A 115 5.83 -7.59 13.76
CA LEU A 115 6.29 -8.94 13.43
C LEU A 115 7.31 -8.89 12.30
N ILE A 116 7.01 -8.21 11.19
CA ILE A 116 7.86 -8.12 9.99
C ILE A 116 9.17 -7.42 10.32
N ASP A 117 9.10 -6.23 10.92
CA ASP A 117 10.26 -5.40 11.22
C ASP A 117 11.22 -6.11 12.15
N THR A 118 10.70 -6.70 13.24
CA THR A 118 11.55 -7.40 14.20
C THR A 118 12.13 -8.70 13.62
N HIS A 119 11.36 -9.40 12.79
CA HIS A 119 11.80 -10.62 12.12
C HIS A 119 12.92 -10.34 11.11
N ASN A 120 12.73 -9.37 10.21
CA ASN A 120 13.66 -9.10 9.10
C ASN A 120 14.93 -8.41 9.60
N SER A 121 14.78 -7.37 10.41
CA SER A 121 15.91 -6.56 10.90
C SER A 121 16.74 -7.24 12.00
N LYS A 122 16.19 -8.27 12.65
CA LYS A 122 16.74 -8.88 13.88
C LYS A 122 16.93 -7.86 15.01
N ARG A 123 16.16 -6.76 15.00
CA ARG A 123 16.07 -5.76 16.07
C ARG A 123 14.78 -5.95 16.85
N GLY A 124 14.83 -5.80 18.17
CA GLY A 124 13.60 -5.78 18.99
C GLY A 124 12.82 -4.49 18.80
N TRP A 125 11.51 -4.49 19.06
CA TRP A 125 10.66 -3.32 18.83
C TRP A 125 11.12 -2.04 19.53
N GLU A 126 11.73 -2.14 20.72
CA GLU A 126 12.27 -0.97 21.44
C GLU A 126 13.38 -0.24 20.65
N PHE A 127 14.08 -0.92 19.74
CA PHE A 127 15.03 -0.27 18.84
C PHE A 127 14.32 0.77 17.95
N PHE A 128 13.18 0.41 17.38
CA PHE A 128 12.37 1.29 16.54
C PHE A 128 11.71 2.39 17.37
N ARG A 129 11.21 2.07 18.57
CA ARG A 129 10.71 3.08 19.51
C ARG A 129 11.78 4.09 19.91
N THR A 130 13.02 3.65 20.10
CA THR A 130 14.15 4.53 20.43
C THR A 130 14.47 5.46 19.26
N ALA A 131 14.53 4.92 18.03
CA ALA A 131 14.68 5.72 16.82
C ALA A 131 13.54 6.75 16.66
N ALA A 132 12.30 6.31 16.85
CA ALA A 132 11.13 7.18 16.83
C ALA A 132 11.25 8.33 17.85
N ARG A 133 11.57 8.01 19.11
CA ARG A 133 11.64 8.97 20.22
C ARG A 133 12.79 9.97 20.10
N GLU A 134 13.98 9.47 19.77
CA GLU A 134 15.22 10.25 19.87
C GLU A 134 15.63 10.89 18.54
N MET A 135 15.30 10.24 17.41
CA MET A 135 15.73 10.69 16.09
C MET A 135 14.58 11.33 15.31
N LEU A 136 13.42 10.69 15.20
CA LEU A 136 12.34 11.16 14.34
C LEU A 136 11.50 12.26 15.02
N TRP A 137 10.96 11.99 16.21
CA TRP A 137 10.04 12.87 16.92
C TRP A 137 10.50 14.33 17.02
N PRO A 138 11.77 14.65 17.36
CA PRO A 138 12.23 16.04 17.43
C PRO A 138 12.19 16.80 16.10
N LYS A 139 12.05 16.10 14.99
CA LYS A 139 12.07 16.66 13.61
C LYS A 139 10.69 16.68 12.95
N ILE A 140 9.68 16.15 13.63
CA ILE A 140 8.28 16.20 13.19
C ILE A 140 7.74 17.60 13.49
N ASP A 141 7.18 18.27 12.47
CA ASP A 141 6.55 19.57 12.65
C ASP A 141 5.40 19.47 13.67
N ALA A 142 5.22 20.51 14.50
CA ALA A 142 4.27 20.50 15.63
C ALA A 142 2.83 20.11 15.25
N GLU A 143 2.39 20.49 14.04
CA GLU A 143 1.09 20.08 13.49
C GLU A 143 0.91 18.57 13.46
N TYR A 144 1.88 17.84 12.93
CA TYR A 144 1.81 16.38 12.83
C TYR A 144 2.12 15.69 14.15
N GLN A 145 2.89 16.33 15.04
CA GLN A 145 3.00 15.85 16.42
C GLN A 145 1.63 15.83 17.11
N GLU A 146 0.80 16.86 16.91
CA GLU A 146 -0.56 16.89 17.46
C GLU A 146 -1.47 15.83 16.82
N GLU A 147 -1.38 15.62 15.50
CA GLU A 147 -2.11 14.55 14.81
C GLU A 147 -1.74 13.15 15.34
N LEU A 148 -0.45 12.84 15.47
CA LEU A 148 0.03 11.55 15.99
C LEU A 148 -0.35 11.34 17.47
N LYS A 149 -0.31 12.39 18.30
CA LYS A 149 -0.83 12.33 19.68
C LYS A 149 -2.33 12.06 19.69
N GLY A 150 -3.08 12.69 18.78
CA GLY A 150 -4.50 12.43 18.59
C GLY A 150 -4.77 10.95 18.30
N ILE A 151 -3.99 10.32 17.41
CA ILE A 151 -4.13 8.88 17.11
C ILE A 151 -3.97 8.04 18.38
N VAL A 152 -2.93 8.31 19.18
CA VAL A 152 -2.71 7.65 20.48
C VAL A 152 -3.93 7.78 21.40
N GLU A 153 -4.50 8.98 21.51
CA GLU A 153 -5.69 9.21 22.33
C GLU A 153 -6.92 8.46 21.80
N GLY A 154 -7.09 8.43 20.47
CA GLY A 154 -8.20 7.76 19.80
C GLY A 154 -8.18 6.26 20.00
N VAL A 155 -7.04 5.60 19.77
CA VAL A 155 -6.90 4.16 19.99
C VAL A 155 -7.05 3.80 21.47
N LYS A 156 -6.53 4.64 22.37
CA LYS A 156 -6.68 4.47 23.83
C LYS A 156 -8.13 4.56 24.28
N ALA A 157 -8.92 5.48 23.72
CA ALA A 157 -10.35 5.59 23.99
C ALA A 157 -11.14 4.34 23.56
N ARG A 158 -10.55 3.49 22.71
CA ARG A 158 -11.10 2.19 22.28
C ARG A 158 -10.42 0.98 22.95
N GLY A 159 -9.59 1.21 23.96
CA GLY A 159 -8.93 0.16 24.75
C GLY A 159 -7.69 -0.44 24.12
N VAL A 160 -7.16 0.15 23.04
CA VAL A 160 -5.90 -0.25 22.41
C VAL A 160 -4.74 0.49 23.08
N SER A 161 -3.71 -0.26 23.48
CA SER A 161 -2.57 0.27 24.22
C SER A 161 -1.37 0.50 23.30
N LEU A 162 -1.33 1.65 22.62
CA LEU A 162 -0.16 2.12 21.86
C LEU A 162 0.33 3.46 22.43
N GLY A 163 1.65 3.63 22.50
CA GLY A 163 2.28 4.90 22.88
C GLY A 163 2.65 5.74 21.66
N ILE A 164 3.09 6.98 21.91
CA ILE A 164 3.52 7.88 20.82
C ILE A 164 4.72 7.32 20.05
N ASP A 165 5.67 6.68 20.74
CA ASP A 165 6.82 6.05 20.07
C ASP A 165 6.38 4.91 19.14
N ASP A 166 5.33 4.17 19.51
CA ASP A 166 4.78 3.07 18.69
C ASP A 166 4.14 3.63 17.43
N VAL A 167 3.34 4.69 17.56
CA VAL A 167 2.66 5.33 16.43
C VAL A 167 3.66 6.02 15.50
N VAL A 168 4.70 6.67 16.03
CA VAL A 168 5.76 7.29 15.21
C VAL A 168 6.59 6.23 14.50
N ALA A 169 6.93 5.11 15.16
CA ALA A 169 7.62 4.00 14.52
C ALA A 169 6.75 3.35 13.44
N LEU A 170 5.44 3.20 13.68
CA LEU A 170 4.47 2.74 12.68
C LEU A 170 4.41 3.69 11.49
N ASN A 171 4.41 5.01 11.68
CA ASN A 171 4.43 5.94 10.54
C ASN A 171 5.74 5.92 9.73
N ALA A 172 6.78 5.23 10.22
CA ALA A 172 8.09 5.17 9.59
C ALA A 172 8.49 3.73 9.23
N PHE A 173 7.53 2.80 9.07
CA PHE A 173 7.85 1.40 8.78
C PHE A 173 8.45 1.20 7.37
N GLU A 174 8.17 2.09 6.42
CA GLU A 174 8.86 2.09 5.12
C GLU A 174 10.27 2.72 5.19
N GLU A 175 10.62 3.39 6.29
CA GLU A 175 11.89 4.11 6.44
C GLU A 175 12.88 3.38 7.37
N LEU A 176 12.43 3.00 8.57
CA LEU A 176 13.31 2.53 9.62
C LEU A 176 13.97 1.16 9.33
N PRO A 177 13.22 0.09 8.98
CA PRO A 177 13.81 -1.24 8.78
C PRO A 177 14.73 -1.28 7.57
N ASP A 178 14.41 -0.63 6.45
CA ASP A 178 15.13 -0.81 5.19
C ASP A 178 16.13 0.31 4.84
N TYR A 179 16.14 1.41 5.60
CA TYR A 179 17.08 2.52 5.38
C TYR A 179 17.92 2.82 6.63
N TYR A 180 17.26 3.06 7.77
CA TYR A 180 17.96 3.34 9.03
C TYR A 180 18.74 2.13 9.56
N VAL A 181 18.16 0.93 9.62
CA VAL A 181 18.86 -0.26 10.16
C VAL A 181 20.14 -0.59 9.37
N PRO A 182 20.15 -0.65 8.02
CA PRO A 182 21.39 -0.85 7.27
C PRO A 182 22.45 0.21 7.58
N TRP A 183 22.06 1.48 7.62
CA TRP A 183 22.95 2.59 7.98
C TRP A 183 23.52 2.40 9.39
N TYR A 184 22.66 2.13 10.37
CA TYR A 184 23.03 1.92 11.76
C TYR A 184 24.02 0.75 11.89
N ASN A 185 23.72 -0.37 11.24
CA ASN A 185 24.57 -1.57 11.25
C ASN A 185 25.96 -1.31 10.67
N ALA A 186 26.05 -0.52 9.59
CA ALA A 186 27.31 -0.13 8.99
C ALA A 186 28.12 0.80 9.91
N GLN A 187 27.48 1.81 10.51
CA GLN A 187 28.14 2.75 11.44
C GLN A 187 28.65 2.05 12.71
N HIS A 188 27.92 1.06 13.22
CA HIS A 188 28.24 0.36 14.46
C HIS A 188 28.95 -0.99 14.25
N GLN A 189 29.32 -1.32 13.01
CA GLN A 189 30.03 -2.55 12.64
C GLN A 189 29.38 -3.83 13.22
N VAL A 190 28.06 -3.91 13.12
CA VAL A 190 27.28 -4.99 13.72
C VAL A 190 27.64 -6.32 13.04
N ALA A 191 28.25 -7.23 13.80
CA ALA A 191 28.62 -8.56 13.31
C ALA A 191 27.37 -9.35 12.88
N SER A 192 27.46 -10.05 11.74
CA SER A 192 26.38 -10.89 11.21
C SER A 192 25.04 -10.15 11.03
N ALA A 193 25.08 -8.85 10.74
CA ALA A 193 23.89 -8.07 10.41
C ALA A 193 23.13 -8.71 9.24
N PRO A 194 21.78 -8.76 9.30
CA PRO A 194 21.00 -9.24 8.17
C PRO A 194 21.23 -8.37 6.95
N ARG A 195 21.20 -8.99 5.77
CA ARG A 195 21.27 -8.28 4.50
C ARG A 195 19.91 -7.69 4.18
N LEU A 196 19.71 -6.44 4.61
CA LEU A 196 18.56 -5.63 4.27
C LEU A 196 18.92 -4.79 3.04
N LEU A 197 18.03 -4.78 2.05
CA LEU A 197 18.20 -4.04 0.79
C LEU A 197 16.93 -3.22 0.60
N SER A 198 17.08 -1.93 0.30
CA SER A 198 15.92 -1.10 -0.03
C SER A 198 15.16 -1.73 -1.20
N PRO A 199 13.88 -2.06 -1.02
CA PRO A 199 13.08 -2.75 -2.01
C PRO A 199 12.78 -1.85 -3.21
N GLY A 200 12.12 -2.40 -4.22
CA GLY A 200 11.47 -1.63 -5.26
C GLY A 200 10.00 -1.99 -5.26
N ASN A 201 9.16 -1.06 -4.81
CA ASN A 201 7.73 -1.26 -4.70
C ASN A 201 6.96 -0.45 -5.75
N CYS A 202 5.92 -1.05 -6.30
CA CYS A 202 4.91 -0.42 -7.14
C CYS A 202 5.26 -0.26 -8.64
N SER A 203 4.20 -0.03 -9.41
CA SER A 203 4.26 0.35 -10.82
C SER A 203 3.26 1.49 -11.06
N ALA A 204 3.67 2.53 -11.79
CA ALA A 204 2.87 3.73 -11.95
C ALA A 204 3.08 4.43 -13.30
N PHE A 205 2.11 5.26 -13.69
CA PHE A 205 2.29 6.21 -14.78
C PHE A 205 1.46 7.48 -14.59
N VAL A 206 1.90 8.55 -15.25
CA VAL A 206 1.13 9.79 -15.43
C VAL A 206 1.23 10.24 -16.88
N ALA A 207 0.09 10.54 -17.51
CA ALA A 207 0.02 10.96 -18.91
C ALA A 207 -0.93 12.14 -19.11
N THR A 208 -0.66 12.99 -20.09
CA THR A 208 -1.45 14.20 -20.40
C THR A 208 -1.37 14.56 -21.88
N GLY A 209 -2.20 15.51 -22.33
CA GLY A 209 -2.12 16.07 -23.69
C GLY A 209 -2.43 15.06 -24.79
N SER A 210 -1.56 14.92 -25.78
CA SER A 210 -1.76 14.04 -26.95
C SER A 210 -1.76 12.54 -26.62
N TYR A 211 -1.42 12.16 -25.39
CA TYR A 211 -1.43 10.78 -24.95
C TYR A 211 -2.80 10.32 -24.42
N THR A 212 -3.62 11.23 -23.88
CA THR A 212 -4.90 10.88 -23.25
C THR A 212 -6.09 11.24 -24.11
N ARG A 213 -7.18 10.45 -24.02
CA ARG A 213 -8.38 10.61 -24.87
C ARG A 213 -9.02 12.00 -24.73
N GLY A 214 -9.01 12.55 -23.51
CA GLY A 214 -9.60 13.86 -23.18
C GLY A 214 -8.58 14.99 -23.06
N ARG A 215 -7.29 14.74 -23.32
CA ARG A 215 -6.16 15.66 -23.08
C ARG A 215 -5.95 16.09 -21.62
N GLN A 216 -6.79 15.61 -20.71
CA GLN A 216 -6.65 15.74 -19.26
C GLN A 216 -5.60 14.76 -18.73
N ILE A 217 -5.14 14.98 -17.51
CA ILE A 217 -4.21 14.08 -16.83
C ILE A 217 -4.91 12.76 -16.52
N VAL A 218 -4.24 11.65 -16.82
CA VAL A 218 -4.56 10.31 -16.32
C VAL A 218 -3.35 9.84 -15.53
N ILE A 219 -3.55 9.52 -14.26
CA ILE A 219 -2.55 9.00 -13.32
C ILE A 219 -3.05 7.66 -12.78
N ALA A 220 -2.15 6.70 -12.59
CA ALA A 220 -2.49 5.40 -12.05
C ALA A 220 -1.31 4.78 -11.32
N HIS A 221 -1.63 4.00 -10.29
CA HIS A 221 -0.70 3.35 -9.38
C HIS A 221 -1.19 1.95 -9.05
N ASN A 222 -0.28 0.99 -8.96
CA ASN A 222 -0.55 -0.26 -8.26
C ASN A 222 0.56 -0.54 -7.25
N ASN A 223 0.16 -0.68 -5.98
CA ASN A 223 1.04 -1.06 -4.89
C ASN A 223 1.73 -2.40 -5.18
N TRP A 224 3.03 -2.50 -4.90
CA TRP A 224 3.64 -3.81 -4.66
C TRP A 224 4.10 -3.86 -3.22
N THR A 225 3.48 -4.74 -2.47
CA THR A 225 3.86 -5.02 -1.10
C THR A 225 3.62 -6.50 -0.81
N ASN A 226 4.12 -6.99 0.31
CA ASN A 226 3.89 -8.35 0.74
C ASN A 226 2.44 -8.51 1.23
N TYR A 227 1.94 -9.74 1.29
CA TYR A 227 0.55 -9.99 1.69
C TYR A 227 0.18 -9.56 3.12
N LEU A 228 1.12 -9.52 4.06
CA LEU A 228 0.84 -9.08 5.42
C LEU A 228 0.56 -7.58 5.45
N ASP A 229 1.33 -6.75 4.76
CA ASP A 229 1.07 -5.32 4.76
C ASP A 229 -0.08 -4.97 3.80
N GLY A 230 -0.11 -5.60 2.63
CA GLY A 230 -1.08 -5.31 1.58
C GLY A 230 -2.53 -5.55 1.97
N GLU A 231 -2.83 -6.56 2.80
CA GLU A 231 -4.22 -6.81 3.24
C GLU A 231 -4.78 -5.69 4.15
N ARG A 232 -3.90 -4.85 4.70
CA ARG A 232 -4.23 -3.71 5.56
C ARG A 232 -4.29 -2.38 4.80
N TRP A 233 -3.77 -2.33 3.57
CA TRP A 233 -3.80 -1.17 2.67
C TRP A 233 -5.16 -0.97 1.98
N ARG A 234 -6.22 -0.90 2.78
CA ARG A 234 -7.60 -0.84 2.30
C ARG A 234 -8.37 0.35 2.87
N ILE A 235 -7.67 1.40 3.27
CA ILE A 235 -8.28 2.63 3.79
C ILE A 235 -8.35 3.66 2.67
N VAL A 236 -9.48 4.36 2.58
CA VAL A 236 -9.65 5.58 1.78
C VAL A 236 -9.86 6.73 2.76
N PHE A 237 -8.90 7.65 2.82
CA PHE A 237 -8.95 8.84 3.65
C PHE A 237 -9.54 10.01 2.88
N ASP A 238 -10.58 10.59 3.45
CA ASP A 238 -11.21 11.85 3.04
C ASP A 238 -10.96 12.88 4.15
N LEU A 239 -9.94 13.70 3.99
CA LEU A 239 -9.35 14.49 5.06
C LEU A 239 -9.51 15.99 4.84
N VAL A 240 -10.27 16.65 5.72
CA VAL A 240 -10.49 18.10 5.70
C VAL A 240 -9.75 18.76 6.87
N PRO A 241 -8.46 19.10 6.71
CA PRO A 241 -7.70 19.79 7.75
C PRO A 241 -8.16 21.23 7.91
N GLU A 242 -8.06 21.75 9.15
CA GLU A 242 -8.31 23.17 9.45
C GLU A 242 -7.42 24.12 8.63
N ARG A 243 -6.23 23.67 8.23
CA ARG A 243 -5.26 24.43 7.45
C ARG A 243 -4.75 23.62 6.26
N GLY A 244 -4.47 24.29 5.15
CA GLY A 244 -4.07 23.62 3.91
C GLY A 244 -5.26 23.17 3.10
N TYR A 245 -5.08 22.14 2.29
CA TYR A 245 -6.06 21.66 1.33
C TYR A 245 -6.72 20.38 1.81
N HIS A 246 -8.01 20.22 1.47
CA HIS A 246 -8.72 18.94 1.54
C HIS A 246 -7.97 17.89 0.70
N ILE A 247 -7.70 16.72 1.30
CA ILE A 247 -6.99 15.59 0.71
C ILE A 247 -7.93 14.41 0.52
N PHE A 248 -7.76 13.69 -0.58
CA PHE A 248 -8.35 12.37 -0.80
C PHE A 248 -7.23 11.41 -1.22
N MET A 249 -7.02 10.34 -0.46
CA MET A 249 -5.93 9.38 -0.67
C MET A 249 -6.31 7.99 -0.20
N ASP A 250 -5.64 6.96 -0.70
CA ASP A 250 -5.58 5.67 -0.01
C ASP A 250 -4.56 5.73 1.14
N GLY A 251 -4.54 4.70 1.98
CA GLY A 251 -3.50 4.59 2.99
C GLY A 251 -3.63 3.41 3.95
N PHE A 252 -2.76 3.47 4.96
CA PHE A 252 -2.60 2.44 5.98
C PHE A 252 -3.19 2.89 7.33
N PRO A 253 -3.85 2.00 8.10
CA PRO A 253 -4.43 2.37 9.38
C PRO A 253 -3.34 2.83 10.38
N GLY A 254 -3.49 4.05 10.87
CA GLY A 254 -2.58 4.66 11.86
C GLY A 254 -1.42 5.45 11.26
N VAL A 255 -1.29 5.44 9.92
CA VAL A 255 -0.30 6.23 9.18
C VAL A 255 -0.97 7.51 8.67
N ILE A 256 -0.31 8.67 8.87
CA ILE A 256 -0.91 9.97 8.53
C ILE A 256 -0.83 10.28 7.04
N THR A 257 0.14 9.71 6.33
CA THR A 257 0.29 9.82 4.88
C THR A 257 -0.25 8.55 4.18
N SER A 258 -0.17 8.51 2.85
CA SER A 258 -0.63 7.35 2.07
C SER A 258 0.29 6.14 2.28
N ASP A 259 1.61 6.31 2.17
CA ASP A 259 2.67 5.26 2.23
C ASP A 259 2.56 4.16 1.13
N ASP A 260 1.40 3.94 0.50
CA ASP A 260 1.26 3.28 -0.84
C ASP A 260 1.50 4.32 -1.94
N ASP A 261 1.17 5.56 -1.60
CA ASP A 261 1.32 6.80 -2.32
C ASP A 261 0.38 6.95 -3.52
N PHE A 262 -0.92 7.07 -3.25
CA PHE A 262 -1.87 7.68 -4.19
C PHE A 262 -2.74 8.75 -3.52
N GLY A 263 -2.55 10.01 -3.90
CA GLY A 263 -3.25 11.14 -3.29
C GLY A 263 -3.60 12.26 -4.25
N VAL A 264 -4.72 12.95 -3.98
CA VAL A 264 -5.08 14.22 -4.61
C VAL A 264 -5.46 15.24 -3.55
N ASN A 265 -5.28 16.52 -3.86
CA ASN A 265 -5.77 17.60 -3.01
C ASN A 265 -6.69 18.58 -3.73
N SER A 266 -7.44 19.37 -2.98
CA SER A 266 -8.38 20.37 -3.52
C SER A 266 -7.70 21.48 -4.33
N ALA A 267 -6.41 21.74 -4.11
CA ALA A 267 -5.63 22.71 -4.90
C ALA A 267 -5.28 22.24 -6.32
N GLY A 268 -5.47 20.95 -6.64
CA GLY A 268 -5.21 20.44 -7.98
C GLY A 268 -4.04 19.48 -8.08
N MET A 269 -3.31 19.24 -6.98
CA MET A 269 -2.22 18.27 -6.98
C MET A 269 -2.76 16.84 -7.08
N MET A 270 -2.04 16.03 -7.84
CA MET A 270 -2.20 14.60 -8.03
C MET A 270 -0.82 13.99 -7.82
N VAL A 271 -0.73 12.99 -6.96
CA VAL A 271 0.55 12.47 -6.44
C VAL A 271 0.49 10.96 -6.46
N THR A 272 1.54 10.36 -7.00
CA THR A 272 1.91 8.98 -6.74
C THR A 272 3.42 8.80 -6.85
N GLU A 273 3.95 7.62 -6.56
CA GLU A 273 5.38 7.34 -6.73
C GLU A 273 5.66 5.88 -7.12
N THR A 274 6.94 5.55 -7.24
CA THR A 274 7.44 4.18 -7.10
C THR A 274 8.81 4.21 -6.42
N THR A 275 9.06 3.31 -5.47
CA THR A 275 10.28 3.32 -4.65
C THR A 275 11.55 3.11 -5.47
N ILE A 276 12.60 3.90 -5.25
CA ILE A 276 13.87 3.76 -5.97
C ILE A 276 14.61 2.51 -5.47
N THR A 277 14.77 1.52 -6.35
CA THR A 277 15.44 0.26 -6.01
C THR A 277 16.93 0.46 -5.68
N GLN A 278 17.48 -0.42 -4.84
CA GLN A 278 18.93 -0.47 -4.55
C GLN A 278 19.49 0.86 -4.02
N PHE A 279 18.62 1.66 -3.42
CA PHE A 279 18.99 2.88 -2.74
C PHE A 279 19.94 2.59 -1.57
N ALA A 280 20.83 3.52 -1.28
CA ALA A 280 21.73 3.46 -0.14
C ALA A 280 21.98 4.86 0.41
N GLY A 281 21.40 5.14 1.59
CA GLY A 281 21.58 6.41 2.25
C GLY A 281 20.66 6.52 3.46
N TRP A 282 21.10 7.31 4.43
CA TRP A 282 20.28 7.77 5.55
C TRP A 282 20.97 8.99 6.15
N ASP A 283 20.22 10.07 6.36
CA ASP A 283 20.65 11.20 7.17
C ASP A 283 19.86 11.22 8.49
N PRO A 284 20.49 10.89 9.63
CA PRO A 284 19.83 10.89 10.93
C PRO A 284 19.41 12.31 11.39
N ASN A 285 19.86 13.36 10.70
CA ASN A 285 19.51 14.75 10.96
C ASN A 285 18.35 15.26 10.06
N GLY A 286 17.92 14.49 9.07
CA GLY A 286 16.79 14.82 8.21
C GLY A 286 15.42 14.52 8.84
N LYS A 287 14.38 15.16 8.30
CA LYS A 287 12.97 14.92 8.61
C LYS A 287 12.50 13.60 7.98
N PRO A 288 11.68 12.82 8.70
CA PRO A 288 11.10 11.60 8.14
C PRO A 288 10.29 11.88 6.88
N GLU A 289 10.30 10.92 5.96
CA GLU A 289 9.57 10.95 4.70
C GLU A 289 8.08 11.17 4.93
N PHE A 290 7.45 10.40 5.83
CA PHE A 290 6.00 10.46 6.01
C PHE A 290 5.49 11.87 6.38
N VAL A 291 6.32 12.66 7.10
CA VAL A 291 6.02 14.05 7.43
C VAL A 291 6.12 14.95 6.20
N ARG A 292 7.15 14.75 5.38
CA ARG A 292 7.37 15.51 4.15
C ARG A 292 6.25 15.21 3.14
N SER A 293 5.92 13.93 2.91
CA SER A 293 4.83 13.49 2.02
C SER A 293 3.48 14.02 2.48
N ARG A 294 3.14 13.82 3.77
CA ARG A 294 1.90 14.39 4.37
C ARG A 294 1.78 15.88 4.13
N LYS A 295 2.86 16.63 4.37
CA LYS A 295 2.91 18.09 4.21
C LYS A 295 2.82 18.51 2.76
N ALA A 296 3.49 17.80 1.86
CA ALA A 296 3.45 18.09 0.44
C ALA A 296 2.02 17.90 -0.09
N LEU A 297 1.36 16.80 0.26
CA LEU A 297 -0.02 16.56 -0.15
C LEU A 297 -1.01 17.58 0.45
N GLN A 298 -0.81 18.01 1.70
CA GLN A 298 -1.68 18.99 2.36
C GLN A 298 -1.50 20.43 1.86
N TYR A 299 -0.27 20.85 1.58
CA TYR A 299 0.04 22.26 1.37
C TYR A 299 0.54 22.61 -0.03
N ALA A 300 0.95 21.65 -0.86
CA ALA A 300 1.38 21.96 -2.21
C ALA A 300 0.18 22.37 -3.07
N ASN A 301 0.31 23.52 -3.74
CA ASN A 301 -0.62 23.93 -4.77
C ASN A 301 -0.01 23.89 -6.17
N SER A 302 1.22 23.42 -6.30
CA SER A 302 1.97 23.34 -7.55
C SER A 302 3.03 22.25 -7.45
N ILE A 303 3.54 21.79 -8.59
CA ILE A 303 4.67 20.85 -8.63
C ILE A 303 5.91 21.45 -7.96
N ASP A 304 6.13 22.77 -8.08
CA ASP A 304 7.24 23.45 -7.42
C ASP A 304 7.12 23.45 -5.90
N ASP A 305 5.91 23.68 -5.37
CA ASP A 305 5.67 23.57 -3.93
C ASP A 305 5.89 22.15 -3.43
N TYR A 306 5.43 21.15 -4.18
CA TYR A 306 5.63 19.74 -3.83
C TYR A 306 7.12 19.43 -3.72
N VAL A 307 7.90 19.74 -4.76
CA VAL A 307 9.35 19.53 -4.80
C VAL A 307 10.05 20.28 -3.65
N ARG A 308 9.69 21.54 -3.42
CA ARG A 308 10.28 22.36 -2.34
C ARG A 308 10.02 21.75 -0.96
N ILE A 309 8.80 21.27 -0.71
CA ILE A 309 8.44 20.66 0.58
C ILE A 309 9.17 19.33 0.77
N MET A 310 9.22 18.48 -0.27
CA MET A 310 9.88 17.18 -0.19
C MET A 310 11.40 17.27 -0.05
N LEU A 311 12.03 18.33 -0.55
CA LEU A 311 13.46 18.59 -0.36
C LEU A 311 13.81 19.17 1.03
N ASP A 312 12.84 19.70 1.77
CA ASP A 312 13.07 20.32 3.08
C ASP A 312 13.46 19.27 4.13
N GLY A 313 14.76 19.14 4.37
CA GLY A 313 15.32 18.21 5.35
C GLY A 313 15.17 16.76 4.94
N ASN A 314 15.39 16.40 3.67
CA ASN A 314 15.35 15.01 3.22
C ASN A 314 16.31 14.11 4.04
N ASN A 315 15.78 13.05 4.65
CA ASN A 315 16.56 12.04 5.37
C ASN A 315 16.99 10.84 4.50
N GLY A 316 16.47 10.74 3.27
CA GLY A 316 16.70 9.61 2.38
C GLY A 316 15.96 8.32 2.76
N GLY A 317 15.12 8.35 3.80
CA GLY A 317 14.18 7.27 4.07
C GLY A 317 13.12 7.21 2.97
N TYR A 318 12.68 6.00 2.64
CA TYR A 318 11.67 5.72 1.62
C TYR A 318 11.87 6.55 0.34
N ALA A 319 13.07 6.41 -0.25
CA ALA A 319 13.49 7.19 -1.41
C ALA A 319 12.70 6.79 -2.65
N ASN A 320 11.96 7.75 -3.23
CA ASN A 320 10.91 7.49 -4.20
C ASN A 320 11.09 8.32 -5.49
N ASP A 321 10.59 7.79 -6.60
CA ASP A 321 10.39 8.53 -7.85
C ASP A 321 8.94 9.02 -7.97
N TRP A 322 8.72 10.29 -7.68
CA TRP A 322 7.40 10.88 -7.55
C TRP A 322 6.81 11.27 -8.91
N LEU A 323 5.68 10.68 -9.26
CA LEU A 323 4.88 11.04 -10.44
C LEU A 323 3.77 12.02 -10.02
N LEU A 324 3.86 13.23 -10.55
CA LEU A 324 3.05 14.36 -10.14
C LEU A 324 2.18 14.86 -11.29
N GLY A 325 1.01 15.40 -10.95
CA GLY A 325 0.16 16.16 -11.86
C GLY A 325 -0.42 17.40 -11.20
N ASP A 326 -0.50 18.51 -11.93
CA ASP A 326 -1.32 19.68 -11.58
C ASP A 326 -2.50 19.75 -12.54
N ARG A 327 -3.69 19.33 -12.08
CA ARG A 327 -4.89 19.25 -12.92
C ARG A 327 -5.39 20.62 -13.40
N ARG A 328 -4.96 21.72 -12.79
CA ARG A 328 -5.35 23.08 -13.23
C ARG A 328 -4.55 23.53 -14.43
N THR A 329 -3.28 23.10 -14.54
CA THR A 329 -2.37 23.50 -15.60
C THR A 329 -2.19 22.44 -16.69
N GLY A 330 -2.57 21.19 -16.39
CA GLY A 330 -2.33 20.03 -17.25
C GLY A 330 -0.88 19.57 -17.28
N GLU A 331 -0.02 20.14 -16.42
CA GLU A 331 1.39 19.77 -16.28
C GLU A 331 1.54 18.48 -15.47
N ILE A 332 2.45 17.62 -15.93
CA ILE A 332 2.87 16.41 -15.24
C ILE A 332 4.37 16.48 -14.98
N ALA A 333 4.83 15.83 -13.92
CA ALA A 333 6.25 15.74 -13.59
C ALA A 333 6.64 14.38 -13.03
N GLN A 334 7.93 14.09 -13.13
CA GLN A 334 8.63 12.96 -12.52
C GLN A 334 9.73 13.58 -11.69
N PHE A 335 9.66 13.42 -10.38
CA PHE A 335 10.59 13.95 -9.42
C PHE A 335 11.30 12.79 -8.74
N GLU A 336 12.44 12.42 -9.32
CA GLU A 336 13.30 11.38 -8.79
C GLU A 336 14.12 11.97 -7.63
N LEU A 337 13.82 11.54 -6.42
CA LEU A 337 14.37 12.09 -5.18
C LEU A 337 15.30 11.09 -4.50
N GLY A 338 16.61 11.23 -4.76
CA GLY A 338 17.66 10.60 -3.95
C GLY A 338 17.97 11.40 -2.69
N LEU A 339 18.94 10.94 -1.88
CA LEU A 339 19.41 11.70 -0.71
C LEU A 339 20.40 12.81 -1.14
N LYS A 340 21.30 12.51 -2.07
CA LYS A 340 22.39 13.41 -2.49
C LYS A 340 22.06 14.13 -3.80
N ALA A 341 21.38 13.46 -4.72
CA ALA A 341 20.96 14.02 -5.99
C ALA A 341 19.45 13.93 -6.17
N HIS A 342 18.91 14.82 -7.01
CA HIS A 342 17.51 14.75 -7.44
C HIS A 342 17.37 15.32 -8.85
N ARG A 343 16.26 14.96 -9.53
CA ARG A 343 15.94 15.48 -10.86
C ARG A 343 14.44 15.62 -11.04
N VAL A 344 14.03 16.70 -11.71
CA VAL A 344 12.63 16.91 -12.10
C VAL A 344 12.51 16.97 -13.63
N TRP A 345 11.74 16.06 -14.21
CA TRP A 345 11.30 16.14 -15.61
C TRP A 345 9.85 16.59 -15.66
N ARG A 346 9.49 17.41 -16.65
CA ARG A 346 8.15 18.00 -16.77
C ARG A 346 7.68 18.04 -18.21
N THR A 347 6.37 17.93 -18.40
CA THR A 347 5.73 18.16 -19.70
C THR A 347 4.25 18.51 -19.54
N LYS A 348 3.68 19.18 -20.55
CA LYS A 348 2.23 19.37 -20.71
C LYS A 348 1.63 18.53 -21.83
N ASP A 349 2.47 17.73 -22.51
CA ASP A 349 2.07 16.82 -23.58
C ASP A 349 3.03 15.63 -23.60
N GLY A 350 2.60 14.50 -23.05
CA GLY A 350 3.47 13.34 -22.89
C GLY A 350 3.03 12.39 -21.79
N TYR A 351 3.98 11.56 -21.37
CA TYR A 351 3.83 10.60 -20.28
C TYR A 351 5.14 10.49 -19.50
N LEU A 352 5.03 10.03 -18.26
CA LEU A 352 6.10 9.66 -17.35
C LEU A 352 5.68 8.35 -16.65
N VAL A 353 6.63 7.45 -16.41
CA VAL A 353 6.37 6.10 -15.90
C VAL A 353 7.37 5.75 -14.80
N GLY A 354 6.91 5.00 -13.82
CA GLY A 354 7.67 4.53 -12.68
C GLY A 354 7.47 3.02 -12.50
N SER A 355 8.56 2.32 -12.21
CA SER A 355 8.57 0.91 -11.85
C SER A 355 9.89 0.57 -11.17
N ASN A 356 10.30 1.43 -10.23
CA ASN A 356 11.48 1.30 -9.35
C ASN A 356 12.86 1.52 -9.98
N PHE A 357 12.95 1.96 -11.22
CA PHE A 357 14.22 2.28 -11.85
C PHE A 357 14.57 3.76 -11.60
N ALA A 358 15.78 4.03 -11.13
CA ALA A 358 16.35 5.37 -11.27
C ALA A 358 16.81 5.59 -12.72
N ARG A 359 16.70 6.83 -13.22
CA ARG A 359 17.10 7.21 -14.58
C ARG A 359 18.05 8.39 -14.64
N ASP A 360 18.16 9.22 -13.60
CA ASP A 360 19.13 10.31 -13.58
C ASP A 360 20.54 9.76 -13.29
N PRO A 361 21.57 10.08 -14.09
CA PRO A 361 22.92 9.59 -13.86
C PRO A 361 23.52 9.98 -12.51
N GLN A 362 23.15 11.14 -11.93
CA GLN A 362 23.64 11.55 -10.62
C GLN A 362 22.95 10.76 -9.51
N VAL A 363 21.63 10.57 -9.57
CA VAL A 363 20.91 9.72 -8.60
C VAL A 363 21.44 8.30 -8.64
N ILE A 364 21.58 7.71 -9.84
CA ILE A 364 22.11 6.35 -10.00
C ILE A 364 23.49 6.22 -9.35
N SER A 365 24.40 7.16 -9.65
CA SER A 365 25.80 7.06 -9.20
C SER A 365 26.04 7.45 -7.73
N GLN A 366 25.20 8.32 -7.16
CA GLN A 366 25.42 8.87 -5.81
C GLN A 366 24.56 8.19 -4.74
N ASP A 367 23.36 7.73 -5.11
CA ASP A 367 22.32 7.28 -4.18
C ASP A 367 21.95 5.81 -4.33
N THR A 368 22.37 5.13 -5.41
CA THR A 368 21.98 3.74 -5.67
C THR A 368 23.16 2.83 -6.02
N LYS A 369 22.88 1.53 -6.07
CA LYS A 369 23.73 0.51 -6.73
C LYS A 369 23.03 -0.10 -7.95
N PHE A 370 22.01 0.57 -8.48
CA PHE A 370 21.19 0.05 -9.57
C PHE A 370 21.96 0.02 -10.89
N ASP A 371 21.84 -1.08 -11.63
CA ASP A 371 22.37 -1.21 -12.99
C ASP A 371 21.24 -0.99 -14.02
N PRO A 372 21.14 0.19 -14.64
CA PRO A 372 20.13 0.46 -15.67
C PRO A 372 20.39 -0.32 -16.98
N GLY A 373 21.58 -0.91 -17.13
CA GLY A 373 21.98 -1.68 -18.31
C GLY A 373 21.55 -3.14 -18.27
N ASN A 374 21.06 -3.65 -17.13
CA ASN A 374 20.64 -5.04 -17.00
C ASN A 374 19.14 -5.24 -17.30
N PRO A 375 18.76 -5.70 -18.51
CA PRO A 375 17.37 -5.81 -18.93
C PRO A 375 16.61 -6.94 -18.22
N GLU A 376 17.30 -7.84 -17.52
CA GLU A 376 16.69 -8.97 -16.83
C GLU A 376 16.07 -8.58 -15.48
N THR A 377 16.50 -7.46 -14.89
CA THR A 377 15.97 -7.04 -13.58
C THR A 377 14.50 -6.64 -13.68
N SER A 378 13.72 -6.91 -12.63
CA SER A 378 12.30 -6.54 -12.54
C SER A 378 12.04 -5.08 -12.93
N PRO A 379 12.75 -4.08 -12.36
CA PRO A 379 12.53 -2.67 -12.71
C PRO A 379 12.73 -2.37 -14.20
N ASN A 380 13.78 -2.92 -14.82
CA ASN A 380 14.08 -2.65 -16.24
C ASN A 380 13.13 -3.39 -17.19
N ALA A 381 12.70 -4.61 -16.84
CA ALA A 381 11.68 -5.33 -17.61
C ALA A 381 10.32 -4.61 -17.56
N ARG A 382 9.90 -4.15 -16.38
CA ARG A 382 8.67 -3.36 -16.21
C ARG A 382 8.75 -2.01 -16.91
N ARG A 383 9.89 -1.31 -16.83
CA ARG A 383 10.12 -0.06 -17.58
C ARG A 383 9.89 -0.26 -19.08
N LYS A 384 10.50 -1.30 -19.65
CA LYS A 384 10.34 -1.61 -21.08
C LYS A 384 8.89 -1.92 -21.42
N ARG A 385 8.15 -2.58 -20.52
CA ARG A 385 6.72 -2.83 -20.69
C ARG A 385 5.91 -1.52 -20.68
N TRP A 386 6.18 -0.63 -19.72
CA TRP A 386 5.58 0.70 -19.67
C TRP A 386 5.80 1.48 -20.97
N GLU A 387 7.04 1.57 -21.45
CA GLU A 387 7.39 2.28 -22.69
C GLU A 387 6.65 1.69 -23.92
N GLN A 388 6.46 0.38 -23.97
CA GLN A 388 5.65 -0.30 -24.99
C GLN A 388 4.17 0.13 -24.91
N LEU A 389 3.54 0.01 -23.74
CA LEU A 389 2.13 0.34 -23.54
C LEU A 389 1.83 1.82 -23.86
N MET A 390 2.71 2.73 -23.45
CA MET A 390 2.57 4.17 -23.72
C MET A 390 2.67 4.48 -25.22
N LYS A 391 3.56 3.80 -25.94
CA LYS A 391 3.69 3.94 -27.39
C LYS A 391 2.45 3.43 -28.13
N GLU A 392 1.94 2.27 -27.76
CA GLU A 392 0.78 1.63 -28.42
C GLU A 392 -0.55 2.35 -28.13
N SER A 393 -0.62 3.04 -27.00
CA SER A 393 -1.84 3.66 -26.48
C SER A 393 -1.90 5.17 -26.66
N ARG A 394 -0.98 5.78 -27.42
CA ARG A 394 -0.99 7.22 -27.67
C ARG A 394 -2.34 7.70 -28.20
N GLY A 395 -2.92 8.69 -27.52
CA GLY A 395 -4.22 9.30 -27.81
C GLY A 395 -5.43 8.48 -27.33
N LYS A 396 -5.20 7.34 -26.68
CA LYS A 396 -6.24 6.40 -26.23
C LYS A 396 -6.31 6.23 -24.72
N ILE A 397 -5.34 6.77 -23.98
CA ILE A 397 -5.27 6.58 -22.52
C ILE A 397 -6.47 7.26 -21.86
N ASP A 398 -7.24 6.47 -21.11
CA ASP A 398 -8.35 6.86 -20.25
C ASP A 398 -8.33 5.93 -19.01
N VAL A 399 -9.27 6.10 -18.08
CA VAL A 399 -9.36 5.30 -16.85
C VAL A 399 -9.48 3.80 -17.15
N GLY A 400 -10.23 3.41 -18.19
CA GLY A 400 -10.41 2.00 -18.55
C GLY A 400 -9.14 1.38 -19.11
N THR A 401 -8.35 2.14 -19.87
CA THR A 401 -7.01 1.71 -20.30
C THR A 401 -6.03 1.67 -19.13
N ALA A 402 -6.08 2.63 -18.21
CA ALA A 402 -5.24 2.65 -17.02
C ALA A 402 -5.43 1.39 -16.17
N GLN A 403 -6.68 0.98 -15.91
CA GLN A 403 -7.00 -0.26 -15.20
C GLN A 403 -6.39 -1.51 -15.85
N LYS A 404 -6.34 -1.55 -17.19
CA LYS A 404 -5.72 -2.68 -17.92
C LYS A 404 -4.20 -2.67 -17.77
N PHE A 405 -3.57 -1.50 -17.73
CA PHE A 405 -2.13 -1.40 -17.50
C PHE A 405 -1.74 -1.86 -16.10
N LEU A 406 -2.53 -1.48 -15.09
CA LEU A 406 -2.31 -1.92 -13.71
C LEU A 406 -2.53 -3.43 -13.49
N ALA A 407 -3.20 -4.10 -14.43
CA ALA A 407 -3.44 -5.54 -14.42
C ALA A 407 -2.56 -6.29 -15.44
N ASP A 408 -1.51 -5.65 -15.96
CA ASP A 408 -0.69 -6.20 -17.03
C ASP A 408 0.29 -7.26 -16.53
N HIS A 409 0.22 -8.44 -17.17
CA HIS A 409 1.06 -9.62 -16.89
C HIS A 409 2.01 -9.99 -18.05
N GLU A 410 2.43 -9.03 -18.88
CA GLU A 410 3.41 -9.32 -19.93
C GLU A 410 4.84 -9.11 -19.43
N ASP A 411 5.61 -10.20 -19.26
CA ASP A 411 7.05 -10.13 -19.02
C ASP A 411 7.73 -9.72 -20.33
N SER A 412 8.22 -8.48 -20.38
CA SER A 412 8.85 -7.90 -21.57
C SER A 412 10.27 -8.41 -21.86
N TYR A 413 10.89 -9.09 -20.89
CA TYR A 413 12.18 -9.76 -21.04
C TYR A 413 11.98 -11.13 -21.70
N LEU A 414 11.05 -11.95 -21.17
CA LEU A 414 10.70 -13.25 -21.74
C LEU A 414 9.80 -13.17 -22.97
N LYS A 415 9.12 -12.03 -23.16
CA LYS A 415 8.10 -11.79 -24.20
C LYS A 415 6.94 -12.77 -24.10
N LYS A 416 6.41 -12.95 -22.89
CA LYS A 416 5.33 -13.89 -22.58
C LYS A 416 4.35 -13.28 -21.60
N GLU A 417 3.09 -13.65 -21.73
CA GLU A 417 2.08 -13.40 -20.71
C GLU A 417 2.23 -14.45 -19.61
N LEU A 418 2.66 -14.00 -18.43
CA LEU A 418 2.87 -14.81 -17.23
C LEU A 418 2.91 -13.87 -16.04
N ALA A 419 2.02 -14.06 -15.06
CA ALA A 419 2.09 -13.38 -13.78
C ALA A 419 3.40 -13.75 -13.05
N ASP A 420 4.37 -12.84 -13.05
CA ASP A 420 5.68 -13.02 -12.39
C ASP A 420 6.28 -11.70 -11.89
N GLU A 421 7.52 -11.74 -11.42
CA GLU A 421 8.20 -10.59 -10.82
C GLU A 421 8.61 -9.48 -11.80
N ARG A 422 8.44 -9.67 -13.12
CA ARG A 422 8.84 -8.71 -14.18
C ARG A 422 7.65 -8.04 -14.88
N THR A 423 6.43 -8.36 -14.45
CA THR A 423 5.18 -7.80 -14.97
C THR A 423 4.77 -6.52 -14.26
N LEU A 424 3.84 -5.69 -14.76
CA LEU A 424 3.47 -4.44 -14.04
C LEU A 424 2.64 -4.72 -12.78
N CYS A 425 1.75 -5.71 -12.85
CA CYS A 425 1.03 -6.28 -11.72
C CYS A 425 1.83 -7.47 -11.17
N GLY A 426 2.59 -7.24 -10.10
CA GLY A 426 3.64 -8.16 -9.65
C GLY A 426 3.15 -9.42 -8.98
N HIS A 427 3.81 -10.52 -9.30
CA HIS A 427 3.58 -11.82 -8.66
C HIS A 427 4.92 -12.50 -8.33
N ALA A 428 5.63 -11.98 -7.33
CA ALA A 428 6.88 -12.56 -6.84
C ALA A 428 6.67 -13.96 -6.24
N ASP A 429 5.49 -14.21 -5.67
CA ASP A 429 5.03 -15.47 -5.11
C ASP A 429 4.88 -16.57 -6.17
N ALA A 430 4.48 -16.18 -7.39
CA ALA A 430 4.42 -17.08 -8.54
C ALA A 430 5.80 -17.34 -9.17
N SER A 431 6.83 -16.55 -8.82
CA SER A 431 8.14 -16.62 -9.44
C SER A 431 9.06 -17.65 -8.76
N PRO A 432 9.53 -18.68 -9.47
CA PRO A 432 10.56 -19.59 -8.96
C PRO A 432 11.95 -18.95 -8.88
N ARG A 433 12.11 -17.71 -9.38
CA ARG A 433 13.36 -16.95 -9.33
C ARG A 433 13.42 -16.00 -8.14
N GLY A 434 12.27 -15.49 -7.72
CA GLY A 434 12.19 -14.36 -6.79
C GLY A 434 12.75 -13.07 -7.41
N VAL A 435 13.00 -12.06 -6.57
CA VAL A 435 13.62 -10.80 -6.97
C VAL A 435 14.97 -10.64 -6.28
N ASN A 436 16.01 -11.20 -6.89
CA ASN A 436 17.36 -11.24 -6.32
C ASN A 436 17.91 -9.85 -5.94
N ILE A 437 17.60 -8.81 -6.72
CA ILE A 437 18.07 -7.45 -6.40
C ILE A 437 17.51 -6.96 -5.06
N TRP A 438 16.32 -7.40 -4.64
CA TRP A 438 15.71 -7.06 -3.35
C TRP A 438 15.97 -8.12 -2.27
N GLY A 439 16.73 -9.18 -2.60
CA GLY A 439 16.95 -10.30 -1.70
C GLY A 439 15.72 -11.19 -1.51
N TRP A 440 14.68 -11.02 -2.34
CA TRP A 440 13.48 -11.83 -2.30
C TRP A 440 13.76 -13.16 -3.00
N GLY A 441 13.71 -14.25 -2.22
CA GLY A 441 13.93 -15.60 -2.73
C GLY A 441 12.78 -16.11 -3.61
N PRO A 442 12.91 -17.34 -4.16
CA PRO A 442 11.83 -18.00 -4.88
C PRO A 442 10.53 -17.99 -4.08
N HIS A 443 9.42 -17.66 -4.74
CA HIS A 443 8.07 -17.63 -4.16
C HIS A 443 7.93 -16.70 -2.95
N TYR A 444 8.61 -15.55 -2.99
CA TYR A 444 8.49 -14.53 -1.94
C TYR A 444 7.05 -13.96 -1.93
N PRO A 445 6.35 -13.99 -0.78
CA PRO A 445 4.94 -13.61 -0.67
C PRO A 445 4.71 -12.10 -0.61
#